data_AF-A0A9W9Z6Z7-F1
#
_entry.id   AF-A0A9W9Z6Z7-F1
#
_cell.length_a   1.000
_cell.length_b   1.000
_cell.length_c   1.000
_cell.angle_alpha   90.00
_cell.angle_beta   90.00
_cell.angle_gamma   90.00
#
_symmetry.space_group_name_H-M   'P 1'
#
loop_
_entity.id
_entity.type
_entity.pdbx_description
1 polymer ?
#
loop_
_entity_poly.entity_id
_entity_poly.type
_entity_poly.pdbx_seq_one_letter_code
_entity_poly.pdbx_strand_id
1 'polypeptide(L)'
;MHGRIKVRTTAEQAEAKRKEREKKLKIYKETTSRIYEKRNNGEMDKESLSLSEQVLAANPDFSTLWNFRREIFLHMKNENPPDVMQDLCQKELFFLKNCLQVNPKSYSVWHHRQWIMEFMPQPDWKEELQLCNKFLSYDARNFHCWDYRRYTAQKAHVSPDDEFNFSTEKIKENFSNYSSWHYRSKLLPLIHPDQSGDKERVEEGALMKEFDLAQNAFFTDPYDQSAWFYHRWLLGRARPQMEILRLYARYDETLATIIVHFTQPIQAPKEDPVVSFGEQEVTGEWHNSFHNNHPSTVLDILLCGHCVFA
;
A
#
# COMPACT_ATOMS: atom_id res chain seq x y z
N MET A 1 18.14 -4.45 9.44
CA MET A 1 19.36 -5.30 9.36
C MET A 1 18.95 -6.67 8.84
N HIS A 2 19.27 -7.01 7.59
CA HIS A 2 19.00 -8.33 7.01
C HIS A 2 20.26 -8.88 6.32
N GLY A 3 20.37 -10.21 6.22
CA GLY A 3 21.39 -10.87 5.39
C GLY A 3 22.85 -10.70 5.82
N ARG A 4 23.15 -10.25 7.05
CA ARG A 4 24.53 -10.13 7.52
C ARG A 4 25.13 -11.51 7.79
N ILE A 5 25.92 -11.99 6.83
CA ILE A 5 26.68 -13.24 6.95
C ILE A 5 27.70 -13.10 8.09
N LYS A 6 27.69 -14.06 9.02
CA LYS A 6 28.72 -14.16 10.07
C LYS A 6 30.00 -14.67 9.43
N VAL A 7 30.95 -13.77 9.16
CA VAL A 7 32.29 -14.14 8.69
C VAL A 7 33.22 -14.31 9.89
N ARG A 8 33.92 -15.45 9.97
CA ARG A 8 35.01 -15.63 10.93
C ARG A 8 36.20 -14.77 10.48
N THR A 9 36.49 -13.70 11.21
CA THR A 9 37.62 -12.79 10.95
C THR A 9 38.71 -12.99 11.99
N THR A 10 39.98 -12.89 11.61
CA THR A 10 41.10 -12.89 12.56
C THR A 10 41.05 -11.65 13.46
N ALA A 11 41.70 -11.70 14.63
CA ALA A 11 41.74 -10.57 15.57
C ALA A 11 42.32 -9.30 14.93
N GLU A 12 43.37 -9.44 14.10
CA GLU A 12 44.00 -8.34 13.38
C GLU A 12 43.08 -7.70 12.34
N GLN A 13 42.35 -8.51 11.56
CA GLN A 13 41.37 -8.01 10.59
C GLN A 13 40.18 -7.32 11.26
N ALA A 14 39.74 -7.84 12.41
CA ALA A 14 38.69 -7.23 13.21
C ALA A 14 39.12 -5.86 13.75
N GLU A 15 40.36 -5.75 14.23
CA GLU A 15 40.94 -4.52 14.73
C GLU A 15 41.11 -3.46 13.62
N ALA A 16 41.62 -3.86 12.45
CA ALA A 16 41.74 -2.98 11.30
C ALA A 16 40.37 -2.41 10.86
N LYS A 17 39.34 -3.28 10.76
CA LYS A 17 37.96 -2.86 10.46
C LYS A 17 37.37 -1.95 11.54
N ARG A 18 37.71 -2.18 12.81
CA ARG A 18 37.27 -1.31 13.92
C ARG A 18 37.84 0.10 13.76
N LYS A 19 39.15 0.23 13.57
CA LYS A 19 39.82 1.53 13.36
C LYS A 19 39.28 2.27 12.14
N GLU A 20 39.00 1.57 11.04
CA GLU A 20 38.38 2.17 9.85
C GLU A 20 36.96 2.70 10.15
N ARG A 21 36.14 1.91 10.85
CA ARG A 21 34.78 2.32 11.25
C ARG A 21 34.80 3.50 12.21
N GLU A 22 35.73 3.56 13.14
CA GLU A 22 35.88 4.69 14.07
C GLU A 22 36.22 5.99 13.33
N LYS A 23 37.12 5.94 12.34
CA LYS A 23 37.42 7.09 11.48
C LYS A 23 36.19 7.57 10.72
N LYS A 24 35.45 6.65 10.07
CA LYS A 24 34.20 6.98 9.36
C LYS A 24 33.13 7.52 10.30
N LEU A 25 33.01 6.95 11.50
CA LEU A 25 32.04 7.39 12.51
C LEU A 25 32.36 8.80 13.02
N LYS A 26 33.64 9.14 13.20
CA LYS A 26 34.06 10.49 13.59
C LYS A 26 33.62 11.52 12.55
N ILE A 27 33.93 11.28 11.27
CA ILE A 27 33.51 12.14 10.16
C ILE A 27 31.97 12.25 10.12
N TYR A 28 31.27 11.11 10.19
CA TYR A 28 29.80 11.09 10.19
C TYR A 28 29.20 11.96 11.31
N LYS A 29 29.75 11.87 12.53
CA LYS A 29 29.30 12.67 13.67
C LYS A 29 29.57 14.16 13.48
N GLU A 30 30.78 14.52 13.07
CA GLU A 30 31.19 15.91 12.85
C GLU A 30 30.35 16.56 11.74
N THR A 31 30.17 15.87 10.60
CA THR A 31 29.31 16.33 9.51
C THR A 31 27.85 16.48 9.96
N THR A 32 27.34 15.51 10.74
CA THR A 32 25.97 15.58 11.27
C THR A 32 25.77 16.78 12.20
N SER A 33 26.71 17.03 13.14
CA SER A 33 26.64 18.20 14.03
C SER A 33 26.62 19.50 13.25
N ARG A 34 27.50 19.63 12.23
CA ARG A 34 27.54 20.82 11.37
C ARG A 34 26.23 21.05 10.62
N ILE A 35 25.57 19.99 10.15
CA ILE A 35 24.26 20.10 9.51
C ILE A 35 23.21 20.66 10.48
N TYR A 36 23.20 20.19 11.73
CA TYR A 36 22.26 20.70 12.74
C TYR A 36 22.54 22.15 13.11
N GLU A 37 23.80 22.56 13.22
CA GLU A 37 24.18 23.96 13.43
C GLU A 37 23.67 24.86 12.30
N LYS A 38 23.96 24.49 11.03
CA LYS A 38 23.45 25.22 9.86
C LYS A 38 21.93 25.32 9.86
N ARG A 39 21.22 24.22 10.14
CA ARG A 39 19.75 24.22 10.24
C ARG A 39 19.23 25.15 11.34
N ASN A 40 19.86 25.14 12.52
CA ASN A 40 19.47 25.99 13.64
C ASN A 40 19.72 27.48 13.36
N ASN A 41 20.76 27.79 12.57
CA ASN A 41 21.09 29.15 12.15
C ASN A 41 20.24 29.63 10.94
N GLY A 42 19.42 28.76 10.36
CA GLY A 42 18.64 29.07 9.15
C GLY A 42 19.45 29.08 7.85
N GLU A 43 20.64 28.48 7.83
CA GLU A 43 21.53 28.43 6.66
C GLU A 43 21.06 27.37 5.64
N MET A 44 20.16 27.79 4.74
CA MET A 44 19.51 26.94 3.73
C MET A 44 20.19 27.03 2.34
N ASP A 45 21.47 26.69 2.28
CA ASP A 45 22.32 26.89 1.10
C ASP A 45 22.74 25.56 0.40
N LYS A 46 23.50 25.67 -0.70
CA LYS A 46 24.03 24.53 -1.45
C LYS A 46 25.05 23.71 -0.64
N GLU A 47 25.71 24.32 0.34
CA GLU A 47 26.63 23.61 1.24
C GLU A 47 25.86 22.67 2.17
N SER A 48 24.70 23.11 2.70
CA SER A 48 23.79 22.27 3.49
C SER A 48 23.30 21.04 2.70
N LEU A 49 23.04 21.18 1.40
CA LEU A 49 22.75 20.05 0.53
C LEU A 49 23.98 19.12 0.38
N SER A 50 25.17 19.66 0.13
CA SER A 50 26.39 18.84 0.00
C SER A 50 26.74 18.08 1.29
N LEU A 51 26.60 18.71 2.46
CA LEU A 51 26.86 18.07 3.75
C LEU A 51 25.85 16.95 4.03
N SER A 52 24.56 17.19 3.81
CA SER A 52 23.53 16.17 4.01
C SER A 52 23.65 15.02 3.01
N GLU A 53 24.10 15.28 1.78
CA GLU A 53 24.39 14.26 0.77
C GLU A 53 25.46 13.26 1.27
N GLN A 54 26.55 13.75 1.86
CA GLN A 54 27.63 12.89 2.40
C GLN A 54 27.11 11.90 3.45
N VAL A 55 26.19 12.34 4.30
CA VAL A 55 25.61 11.50 5.35
C VAL A 55 24.58 10.52 4.77
N LEU A 56 23.69 10.99 3.89
CA LEU A 56 22.61 10.19 3.31
C LEU A 56 23.07 9.19 2.25
N ALA A 57 24.19 9.45 1.56
CA ALA A 57 24.82 8.48 0.68
C ALA A 57 25.26 7.21 1.45
N ALA A 58 25.67 7.36 2.71
CA ALA A 58 26.04 6.25 3.57
C ALA A 58 24.85 5.67 4.36
N ASN A 59 23.91 6.51 4.77
CA ASN A 59 22.72 6.13 5.54
C ASN A 59 21.46 6.82 5.01
N PRO A 60 20.85 6.28 3.95
CA PRO A 60 19.65 6.86 3.35
C PRO A 60 18.41 6.80 4.24
N ASP A 61 18.45 6.07 5.36
CA ASP A 61 17.32 5.96 6.30
C ASP A 61 17.34 7.01 7.41
N PHE A 62 18.25 8.00 7.35
CA PHE A 62 18.25 9.13 8.27
C PHE A 62 17.16 10.17 7.89
N SER A 63 15.92 9.87 8.27
CA SER A 63 14.71 10.62 7.90
C SER A 63 14.78 12.14 8.17
N THR A 64 15.37 12.57 9.28
CA THR A 64 15.48 14.00 9.64
C THR A 64 16.26 14.81 8.60
N LEU A 65 17.29 14.22 7.98
CA LEU A 65 18.07 14.93 6.97
C LEU A 65 17.29 15.13 5.67
N TRP A 66 16.41 14.19 5.30
CA TRP A 66 15.48 14.40 4.18
C TRP A 66 14.48 15.53 4.45
N ASN A 67 14.07 15.73 5.71
CA ASN A 67 13.23 16.87 6.07
C ASN A 67 13.99 18.19 5.87
N PHE A 68 15.24 18.26 6.35
CA PHE A 68 16.07 19.44 6.17
C PHE A 68 16.36 19.73 4.70
N ARG A 69 16.63 18.70 3.87
CA ARG A 69 16.74 18.89 2.42
C ARG A 69 15.49 19.53 1.84
N ARG A 70 14.28 19.05 2.18
CA ARG A 70 13.03 19.67 1.71
C ARG A 70 12.89 21.13 2.12
N GLU A 71 13.29 21.49 3.34
CA GLU A 71 13.32 22.89 3.80
C GLU A 71 14.23 23.75 2.90
N ILE A 72 15.41 23.24 2.55
CA ILE A 72 16.34 23.93 1.64
C ILE A 72 15.73 24.10 0.24
N PHE A 73 15.13 23.05 -0.33
CA PHE A 73 14.47 23.13 -1.64
C PHE A 73 13.33 24.16 -1.63
N LEU A 74 12.51 24.20 -0.57
CA LEU A 74 11.43 25.17 -0.39
C LEU A 74 11.96 26.60 -0.33
N HIS A 75 13.04 26.84 0.40
CA HIS A 75 13.70 28.14 0.45
C HIS A 75 14.26 28.55 -0.92
N MET A 76 15.02 27.66 -1.58
CA MET A 76 15.61 27.95 -2.89
C MET A 76 14.56 28.24 -3.97
N LYS A 77 13.39 27.59 -3.92
CA LYS A 77 12.30 27.87 -4.86
C LYS A 77 11.79 29.31 -4.79
N ASN A 78 11.87 29.96 -3.63
CA ASN A 78 11.46 31.36 -3.49
C ASN A 78 12.51 32.35 -4.03
N GLU A 79 13.78 31.92 -4.11
CA GLU A 79 14.90 32.78 -4.49
C GLU A 79 15.38 32.58 -5.92
N ASN A 80 15.04 31.46 -6.56
CA ASN A 80 15.60 31.05 -7.84
C ASN A 80 14.51 30.86 -8.89
N PRO A 81 14.81 31.16 -10.17
CA PRO A 81 13.87 30.96 -11.27
C PRO A 81 13.63 29.46 -11.56
N PRO A 82 12.54 29.12 -12.27
CA PRO A 82 12.15 27.73 -12.51
C PRO A 82 13.19 26.86 -13.21
N ASP A 83 14.01 27.41 -14.12
CA ASP A 83 15.08 26.70 -14.82
C ASP A 83 16.21 26.25 -13.88
N VAL A 84 16.59 27.10 -12.93
CA VAL A 84 17.56 26.75 -11.87
C VAL A 84 16.98 25.67 -10.95
N MET A 85 15.69 25.78 -10.62
CA MET A 85 15.01 24.77 -9.80
C MET A 85 14.87 23.43 -10.53
N GLN A 86 14.67 23.45 -11.85
CA GLN A 86 14.63 22.25 -12.69
C GLN A 86 15.96 21.49 -12.63
N ASP A 87 17.08 22.17 -12.88
CA ASP A 87 18.43 21.58 -12.81
C ASP A 87 18.75 21.03 -11.40
N LEU A 88 18.37 21.78 -10.36
CA LEU A 88 18.56 21.33 -8.98
C LEU A 88 17.77 20.05 -8.66
N CYS A 89 16.51 19.97 -9.10
CA CYS A 89 15.69 18.78 -8.91
C CYS A 89 16.23 17.59 -9.71
N GLN A 90 16.75 17.79 -10.93
CA GLN A 90 17.38 16.73 -11.73
C GLN A 90 18.63 16.15 -11.04
N LYS A 91 19.47 17.01 -10.47
CA LYS A 91 20.62 16.59 -9.65
C LYS A 91 20.17 15.81 -8.41
N GLU A 92 19.09 16.22 -7.76
CA GLU A 92 18.51 15.49 -6.63
C GLU A 92 17.98 14.11 -7.03
N LEU A 93 17.29 14.00 -8.17
CA LEU A 93 16.83 12.71 -8.68
C LEU A 93 18.00 11.77 -8.99
N PHE A 94 19.11 12.29 -9.50
CA PHE A 94 20.34 11.51 -9.70
C PHE A 94 20.92 11.03 -8.35
N PHE A 95 21.00 11.91 -7.36
CA PHE A 95 21.44 11.55 -6.01
C PHE A 95 20.53 10.47 -5.38
N LEU A 96 19.21 10.64 -5.46
CA LEU A 96 18.24 9.68 -4.94
C LEU A 96 18.36 8.30 -5.60
N LYS A 97 18.64 8.24 -6.89
CA LYS A 97 18.92 6.98 -7.60
C LYS A 97 20.14 6.27 -7.01
N ASN A 98 21.20 7.00 -6.65
CA ASN A 98 22.38 6.43 -5.99
C ASN A 98 22.04 5.92 -4.58
N CYS A 99 21.23 6.66 -3.82
CA CYS A 99 20.72 6.20 -2.52
C CYS A 99 19.90 4.90 -2.64
N LEU A 100 19.06 4.77 -3.67
CA LEU A 100 18.30 3.54 -3.92
C LEU A 100 19.18 2.36 -4.32
N GLN A 101 20.34 2.59 -4.95
CA GLN A 101 21.31 1.51 -5.18
C GLN A 101 21.96 1.01 -3.89
N VAL A 102 22.10 1.88 -2.88
CA VAL A 102 22.60 1.50 -1.54
C VAL A 102 21.53 0.77 -0.73
N ASN A 103 20.32 1.32 -0.68
CA ASN A 103 19.18 0.68 -0.03
C ASN A 103 17.89 0.84 -0.87
N PRO A 104 17.54 -0.14 -1.72
CA PRO A 104 16.35 -0.07 -2.57
C PRO A 104 15.03 -0.19 -1.79
N LYS A 105 15.10 -0.46 -0.48
CA LYS A 105 13.96 -0.64 0.43
C LYS A 105 13.83 0.51 1.44
N SER A 106 14.49 1.64 1.18
CA SER A 106 14.38 2.82 2.03
C SER A 106 13.08 3.57 1.79
N TYR A 107 12.20 3.60 2.79
CA TYR A 107 10.98 4.42 2.75
C TYR A 107 11.28 5.90 2.54
N SER A 108 12.32 6.42 3.19
CA SER A 108 12.63 7.85 3.15
C SER A 108 13.07 8.29 1.76
N VAL A 109 13.85 7.47 1.04
CA VAL A 109 14.31 7.78 -0.31
C VAL A 109 13.15 7.77 -1.30
N TRP A 110 12.31 6.72 -1.29
CA TRP A 110 11.14 6.66 -2.18
C TRP A 110 10.17 7.81 -1.93
N HIS A 111 9.88 8.12 -0.67
CA HIS A 111 9.02 9.23 -0.31
C HIS A 111 9.62 10.59 -0.73
N HIS A 112 10.92 10.82 -0.50
CA HIS A 112 11.55 12.06 -0.94
C HIS A 112 11.57 12.19 -2.47
N ARG A 113 11.74 11.07 -3.19
CA ARG A 113 11.65 11.05 -4.66
C ARG A 113 10.26 11.42 -5.18
N GLN A 114 9.19 10.91 -4.56
CA GLN A 114 7.82 11.36 -4.86
C GLN A 114 7.68 12.87 -4.65
N TRP A 115 8.16 13.38 -3.51
CA TRP A 115 8.11 14.80 -3.21
C TRP A 115 8.86 15.66 -4.25
N ILE A 116 10.08 15.26 -4.65
CA ILE A 116 10.84 15.98 -5.68
C ILE A 116 10.11 15.99 -7.01
N MET A 117 9.51 14.86 -7.42
CA MET A 117 8.76 14.80 -8.68
C MET A 117 7.53 15.71 -8.69
N GLU A 118 6.85 15.90 -7.55
CA GLU A 118 5.74 16.87 -7.45
C GLU A 118 6.22 18.31 -7.33
N PHE A 119 7.41 18.51 -6.77
CA PHE A 119 7.99 19.83 -6.53
C PHE A 119 8.66 20.40 -7.79
N MET A 120 9.20 19.54 -8.65
CA MET A 120 9.90 19.87 -9.87
C MET A 120 9.00 20.66 -10.84
N PRO A 121 9.49 21.75 -11.46
CA PRO A 121 8.70 22.54 -12.41
C PRO A 121 8.20 21.74 -13.62
N GLN A 122 9.04 20.87 -14.20
CA GLN A 122 8.72 20.03 -15.36
C GLN A 122 9.15 18.58 -15.10
N PRO A 123 8.30 17.77 -14.45
CA PRO A 123 8.60 16.36 -14.16
C PRO A 123 8.53 15.48 -15.42
N ASP A 124 9.53 14.62 -15.61
CA ASP A 124 9.50 13.56 -16.62
C ASP A 124 9.02 12.23 -16.01
N TRP A 125 7.72 12.00 -16.05
CA TRP A 125 7.13 10.77 -15.54
C TRP A 125 7.46 9.53 -16.38
N LYS A 126 7.83 9.69 -17.65
CA LYS A 126 8.24 8.55 -18.50
C LYS A 126 9.61 8.03 -18.06
N GLU A 127 10.55 8.93 -17.76
CA GLU A 127 11.85 8.54 -17.20
C GLU A 127 11.67 7.78 -15.86
N GLU A 128 10.76 8.23 -15.00
CA GLU A 128 10.48 7.55 -13.74
C GLU A 128 9.85 6.16 -13.90
N LEU A 129 9.03 5.93 -14.93
CA LEU A 129 8.57 4.58 -15.27
C LEU A 129 9.73 3.68 -15.71
N GLN A 130 10.70 4.21 -16.46
CA GLN A 130 11.91 3.46 -16.83
C GLN A 130 12.81 3.17 -15.62
N LEU A 131 12.89 4.08 -14.66
CA LEU A 131 13.53 3.81 -13.37
C LEU A 131 12.85 2.63 -12.67
N CYS A 132 11.51 2.61 -12.60
CA CYS A 132 10.76 1.51 -12.02
C CYS A 132 11.07 0.18 -12.72
N ASN A 133 11.06 0.16 -14.06
CA ASN A 133 11.42 -1.03 -14.85
C ASN A 133 12.81 -1.57 -14.46
N LYS A 134 13.78 -0.65 -14.33
CA LYS A 134 15.15 -1.00 -13.95
C LYS A 134 15.22 -1.59 -12.53
N PHE A 135 14.60 -0.96 -11.54
CA PHE A 135 14.64 -1.50 -10.17
C PHE A 135 13.88 -2.83 -10.02
N LEU A 136 12.78 -3.00 -10.75
CA LEU A 136 12.04 -4.28 -10.79
C LEU A 136 12.80 -5.38 -11.53
N SER A 137 13.70 -5.06 -12.46
CA SER A 137 14.61 -6.06 -13.04
C SER A 137 15.67 -6.57 -12.04
N TYR A 138 16.02 -5.77 -11.02
CA TYR A 138 16.97 -6.17 -9.98
C TYR A 138 16.30 -6.92 -8.83
N ASP A 139 15.12 -6.45 -8.40
CA ASP A 139 14.29 -7.12 -7.40
C ASP A 139 12.82 -7.00 -7.81
N ALA A 140 12.33 -8.01 -8.52
CA ALA A 140 10.97 -8.06 -9.04
C ALA A 140 9.89 -8.08 -7.93
N ARG A 141 10.29 -8.31 -6.68
CA ARG A 141 9.43 -8.36 -5.48
C ARG A 141 9.56 -7.12 -4.61
N ASN A 142 10.29 -6.09 -5.04
CA ASN A 142 10.42 -4.84 -4.28
C ASN A 142 9.09 -4.07 -4.27
N PHE A 143 8.31 -4.26 -3.21
CA PHE A 143 7.00 -3.61 -3.08
C PHE A 143 7.09 -2.08 -3.06
N HIS A 144 8.17 -1.49 -2.54
CA HIS A 144 8.33 -0.03 -2.58
C HIS A 144 8.40 0.48 -4.02
N CYS A 145 9.11 -0.25 -4.90
CA CYS A 145 9.19 0.10 -6.32
C CYS A 145 7.86 -0.13 -7.03
N TRP A 146 7.11 -1.18 -6.68
CA TRP A 146 5.75 -1.39 -7.19
C TRP A 146 4.80 -0.28 -6.75
N ASP A 147 4.89 0.15 -5.50
CA ASP A 147 4.07 1.24 -4.95
C ASP A 147 4.41 2.57 -5.64
N TYR A 148 5.70 2.86 -5.80
CA TYR A 148 6.17 4.02 -6.54
C TYR A 148 5.73 3.96 -8.01
N ARG A 149 5.79 2.79 -8.66
CA ARG A 149 5.30 2.62 -10.04
C ARG A 149 3.83 2.95 -10.16
N ARG A 150 2.96 2.44 -9.28
CA ARG A 150 1.51 2.74 -9.32
C ARG A 150 1.24 4.24 -9.21
N TYR A 151 1.96 4.91 -8.32
CA TYR A 151 1.92 6.36 -8.18
C TYR A 151 2.38 7.07 -9.47
N THR A 152 3.53 6.68 -10.02
CA THR A 152 4.11 7.27 -11.24
C THR A 152 3.20 7.04 -12.45
N ALA A 153 2.65 5.84 -12.61
CA ALA A 153 1.71 5.50 -13.69
C ALA A 153 0.45 6.37 -13.63
N GLN A 154 -0.09 6.61 -12.43
CA GLN A 154 -1.21 7.53 -12.23
C GLN A 154 -0.85 8.97 -12.64
N LYS A 155 0.33 9.47 -12.25
CA LYS A 155 0.81 10.82 -12.60
C LYS A 155 1.12 10.97 -14.09
N ALA A 156 1.60 9.90 -14.73
CA ALA A 156 1.87 9.82 -16.16
C ALA A 156 0.59 9.59 -17.00
N HIS A 157 -0.58 9.41 -16.37
CA HIS A 157 -1.83 9.03 -17.03
C HIS A 157 -1.70 7.77 -17.90
N VAL A 158 -0.92 6.79 -17.44
CA VAL A 158 -0.84 5.47 -18.10
C VAL A 158 -2.17 4.75 -17.94
N SER A 159 -2.64 4.13 -19.01
CA SER A 159 -3.93 3.43 -18.99
C SER A 159 -3.84 2.16 -18.10
N PRO A 160 -4.95 1.74 -17.47
CA PRO A 160 -5.00 0.45 -16.78
C PRO A 160 -4.62 -0.73 -17.69
N ASP A 161 -4.97 -0.67 -18.98
CA ASP A 161 -4.59 -1.67 -19.99
C ASP A 161 -3.08 -1.78 -20.18
N ASP A 162 -2.37 -0.66 -20.27
CA ASP A 162 -0.91 -0.65 -20.42
C ASP A 162 -0.21 -1.23 -19.17
N GLU A 163 -0.68 -0.88 -17.97
CA GLU A 163 -0.14 -1.47 -16.74
C GLU A 163 -0.52 -2.95 -16.58
N PHE A 164 -1.67 -3.36 -17.12
CA PHE A 164 -2.07 -4.77 -17.16
C PHE A 164 -1.17 -5.57 -18.10
N ASN A 165 -0.82 -5.00 -19.26
CA ASN A 165 0.18 -5.56 -20.17
C ASN A 165 1.56 -5.66 -19.49
N PHE A 166 1.99 -4.61 -18.79
CA PHE A 166 3.23 -4.66 -18.01
C PHE A 166 3.23 -5.79 -16.96
N SER A 167 2.11 -6.00 -16.24
CA SER A 167 2.00 -7.12 -15.31
C SER A 167 2.13 -8.49 -16.01
N THR A 168 1.60 -8.59 -17.24
CA THR A 168 1.70 -9.79 -18.08
C THR A 168 3.16 -10.09 -18.44
N GLU A 169 3.91 -9.07 -18.87
CA GLU A 169 5.33 -9.20 -19.19
C GLU A 169 6.13 -9.68 -17.96
N LYS A 170 5.86 -9.11 -16.79
CA LYS A 170 6.54 -9.50 -15.55
C LYS A 170 6.22 -10.91 -15.08
N ILE A 171 4.99 -11.39 -15.31
CA ILE A 171 4.63 -12.80 -15.07
C ILE A 171 5.36 -13.72 -16.06
N LYS A 172 5.45 -13.35 -17.34
CA LYS A 172 6.18 -14.13 -18.35
C LYS A 172 7.68 -14.21 -18.07
N GLU A 173 8.29 -13.12 -17.58
CA GLU A 173 9.69 -13.11 -17.12
C GLU A 173 9.90 -14.01 -15.90
N ASN A 174 8.96 -13.99 -14.95
CA ASN A 174 9.03 -14.76 -13.71
C ASN A 174 7.62 -14.99 -13.13
N PHE A 175 7.07 -16.18 -13.36
CA PHE A 175 5.73 -16.53 -12.88
C PHE A 175 5.65 -16.65 -11.35
N SER A 176 6.79 -16.74 -10.64
CA SER A 176 6.83 -16.68 -9.17
C SER A 176 6.74 -15.26 -8.60
N ASN A 177 6.58 -14.24 -9.45
CA ASN A 177 6.47 -12.86 -9.00
C ASN A 177 5.06 -12.55 -8.45
N TYR A 178 4.86 -12.80 -7.16
CA TYR A 178 3.62 -12.46 -6.45
C TYR A 178 3.17 -11.01 -6.65
N SER A 179 4.11 -10.06 -6.70
CA SER A 179 3.77 -8.64 -6.85
C SER A 179 3.10 -8.35 -8.19
N SER A 180 3.48 -9.07 -9.26
CA SER A 180 2.85 -8.92 -10.58
C SER A 180 1.44 -9.49 -10.60
N TRP A 181 1.23 -10.68 -10.04
CA TRP A 181 -0.10 -11.27 -9.88
C TRP A 181 -1.02 -10.40 -9.03
N HIS A 182 -0.51 -9.85 -7.92
CA HIS A 182 -1.26 -8.93 -7.09
C HIS A 182 -1.66 -7.67 -7.86
N TYR A 183 -0.72 -7.08 -8.62
CA TYR A 183 -1.03 -5.88 -9.37
C TYR A 183 -2.05 -6.15 -10.48
N ARG A 184 -1.89 -7.27 -11.18
CA ARG A 184 -2.85 -7.77 -12.16
C ARG A 184 -4.25 -7.94 -11.59
N SER A 185 -4.36 -8.47 -10.36
CA SER A 185 -5.65 -8.64 -9.66
C SER A 185 -6.36 -7.32 -9.34
N LYS A 186 -5.63 -6.20 -9.27
CA LYS A 186 -6.19 -4.86 -9.03
C LYS A 186 -6.59 -4.17 -10.33
N LEU A 187 -5.93 -4.50 -11.43
CA LEU A 187 -6.19 -3.92 -12.75
C LEU A 187 -7.33 -4.64 -13.47
N LEU A 188 -7.45 -5.96 -13.31
CA LEU A 188 -8.40 -6.79 -14.05
C LEU A 188 -9.87 -6.29 -13.95
N PRO A 189 -10.42 -5.96 -12.76
CA PRO A 189 -11.79 -5.43 -12.68
C PRO A 189 -11.98 -4.04 -13.30
N LEU A 190 -10.88 -3.29 -13.50
CA LEU A 190 -10.95 -1.96 -14.12
C LEU A 190 -11.05 -2.04 -15.64
N ILE A 191 -10.38 -3.02 -16.25
CA ILE A 191 -10.34 -3.20 -17.70
C ILE A 191 -11.45 -4.14 -18.22
N HIS A 192 -11.92 -5.04 -17.38
CA HIS A 192 -12.94 -6.04 -17.71
C HIS A 192 -14.07 -6.05 -16.66
N PRO A 193 -14.78 -4.92 -16.47
CA PRO A 193 -15.82 -4.83 -15.45
C PRO A 193 -17.00 -5.75 -15.75
N ASP A 194 -17.59 -6.34 -14.71
CA ASP A 194 -18.80 -7.14 -14.83
C ASP A 194 -20.07 -6.26 -15.02
N GLN A 195 -21.11 -6.83 -15.62
CA GLN A 195 -22.37 -6.15 -15.90
C GLN A 195 -23.18 -5.82 -14.63
N SER A 196 -22.90 -6.47 -13.49
CA SER A 196 -23.58 -6.18 -12.21
C SER A 196 -23.28 -4.81 -11.62
N GLY A 197 -22.24 -4.12 -12.11
CA GLY A 197 -21.76 -2.86 -11.55
C GLY A 197 -20.91 -3.00 -10.28
N ASP A 198 -20.63 -4.23 -9.83
CA ASP A 198 -19.68 -4.50 -8.76
C ASP A 198 -18.24 -4.25 -9.23
N LYS A 199 -17.57 -3.27 -8.61
CA LYS A 199 -16.21 -2.83 -8.96
C LYS A 199 -15.13 -3.90 -8.72
N GLU A 200 -15.44 -4.95 -7.96
CA GLU A 200 -14.51 -6.04 -7.71
C GLU A 200 -14.75 -7.25 -8.65
N ARG A 201 -15.86 -7.28 -9.39
CA ARG A 201 -16.19 -8.38 -10.31
C ARG A 201 -15.60 -8.16 -11.70
N VAL A 202 -15.37 -9.28 -12.37
CA VAL A 202 -14.73 -9.35 -13.68
C VAL A 202 -15.66 -10.11 -14.62
N GLU A 203 -15.74 -9.69 -15.88
CA GLU A 203 -16.51 -10.41 -16.89
C GLU A 203 -16.02 -11.86 -17.06
N GLU A 204 -16.96 -12.79 -17.29
CA GLU A 204 -16.67 -14.23 -17.36
C GLU A 204 -15.61 -14.58 -18.42
N GLY A 205 -15.67 -13.95 -19.60
CA GLY A 205 -14.72 -14.20 -20.68
C GLY A 205 -13.27 -13.84 -20.32
N ALA A 206 -13.07 -12.80 -19.51
CA ALA A 206 -11.75 -12.43 -19.03
C ALA A 206 -11.28 -13.36 -17.89
N LEU A 207 -12.19 -13.76 -16.99
CA LEU A 207 -11.89 -14.74 -15.95
C LEU A 207 -11.39 -16.07 -16.52
N MET A 208 -12.02 -16.58 -17.58
CA MET A 208 -11.60 -17.83 -18.23
C MET A 208 -10.16 -17.76 -18.76
N LYS A 209 -9.78 -16.64 -19.39
CA LYS A 209 -8.40 -16.42 -19.85
C LYS A 209 -7.40 -16.37 -18.70
N GLU A 210 -7.79 -15.79 -17.56
CA GLU A 210 -6.95 -15.73 -16.37
C GLU A 210 -6.80 -17.09 -15.68
N PHE A 211 -7.84 -17.93 -15.70
CA PHE A 211 -7.73 -19.32 -15.25
C PHE A 211 -6.70 -20.08 -16.08
N ASP A 212 -6.74 -19.98 -17.41
CA ASP A 212 -5.75 -20.61 -18.28
C ASP A 212 -4.33 -20.12 -17.98
N LEU A 213 -4.15 -18.81 -17.78
CA LEU A 213 -2.86 -18.21 -17.44
C LEU A 213 -2.32 -18.73 -16.10
N ALA A 214 -3.14 -18.71 -15.05
CA ALA A 214 -2.76 -19.20 -13.73
C ALA A 214 -2.45 -20.70 -13.76
N GLN A 215 -3.27 -21.47 -14.47
CA GLN A 215 -3.12 -22.92 -14.62
C GLN A 215 -1.82 -23.31 -15.31
N ASN A 216 -1.46 -22.63 -16.39
CA ASN A 216 -0.17 -22.84 -17.04
C ASN A 216 1.00 -22.53 -16.08
N ALA A 217 0.89 -21.48 -15.26
CA ALA A 217 1.95 -21.13 -14.30
C ALA A 217 2.15 -22.20 -13.22
N PHE A 218 1.09 -22.62 -12.51
CA PHE A 218 1.24 -23.62 -11.45
C PHE A 218 1.40 -25.06 -11.95
N PHE A 219 1.06 -25.38 -13.20
CA PHE A 219 1.47 -26.65 -13.80
C PHE A 219 2.94 -26.65 -14.26
N THR A 220 3.49 -25.48 -14.58
CA THR A 220 4.92 -25.34 -14.88
C THR A 220 5.78 -25.46 -13.61
N ASP A 221 5.35 -24.83 -12.51
CA ASP A 221 5.95 -25.01 -11.19
C ASP A 221 4.87 -25.18 -10.11
N PRO A 222 4.56 -26.42 -9.71
CA PRO A 222 3.52 -26.69 -8.71
C PRO A 222 3.85 -26.18 -7.31
N TYR A 223 5.14 -25.88 -7.03
CA TYR A 223 5.56 -25.34 -5.75
C TYR A 223 5.48 -23.81 -5.68
N ASP A 224 5.28 -23.14 -6.82
CA ASP A 224 5.06 -21.69 -6.81
C ASP A 224 3.70 -21.35 -6.23
N GLN A 225 3.71 -20.79 -5.01
CA GLN A 225 2.49 -20.39 -4.33
C GLN A 225 1.77 -19.19 -4.98
N SER A 226 2.47 -18.37 -5.76
CA SER A 226 1.93 -17.09 -6.24
C SER A 226 0.78 -17.30 -7.21
N ALA A 227 0.97 -18.20 -8.18
CA ALA A 227 -0.08 -18.60 -9.11
C ALA A 227 -1.27 -19.25 -8.39
N TRP A 228 -1.04 -20.08 -7.36
CA TRP A 228 -2.11 -20.67 -6.56
C TRP A 228 -2.94 -19.64 -5.79
N PHE A 229 -2.29 -18.64 -5.18
CA PHE A 229 -2.99 -17.56 -4.49
C PHE A 229 -3.80 -16.70 -5.45
N TYR A 230 -3.28 -16.43 -6.65
CA TYR A 230 -4.00 -15.72 -7.70
C TYR A 230 -5.20 -16.53 -8.21
N HIS A 231 -5.01 -17.82 -8.48
CA HIS A 231 -6.09 -18.75 -8.87
C HIS A 231 -7.20 -18.79 -7.80
N ARG A 232 -6.84 -18.88 -6.53
CA ARG A 232 -7.82 -18.81 -5.43
C ARG A 232 -8.59 -17.48 -5.42
N TRP A 233 -7.94 -16.38 -5.79
CA TRP A 233 -8.61 -15.09 -5.93
C TRP A 233 -9.57 -15.07 -7.14
N LEU A 234 -9.22 -15.69 -8.27
CA LEU A 234 -10.08 -15.81 -9.46
C LEU A 234 -11.36 -16.61 -9.19
N LEU A 235 -11.29 -17.66 -8.36
CA LEU A 235 -12.47 -18.39 -7.88
C LEU A 235 -13.45 -17.52 -7.08
N GLY A 236 -13.02 -16.30 -6.75
CA GLY A 236 -13.79 -15.32 -6.01
C GLY A 236 -13.89 -15.64 -4.53
N ARG A 237 -14.39 -14.66 -3.79
CA ARG A 237 -15.07 -14.90 -2.52
C ARG A 237 -16.49 -14.45 -2.76
N ALA A 238 -17.47 -15.34 -2.59
CA ALA A 238 -18.84 -14.90 -2.47
C ALA A 238 -18.89 -13.92 -1.30
N ARG A 239 -19.08 -12.62 -1.60
CA ARG A 239 -19.54 -11.65 -0.62
C ARG A 239 -21.05 -11.68 -0.75
N PRO A 240 -21.76 -12.48 0.06
CA PRO A 240 -23.21 -12.43 0.04
C PRO A 240 -23.64 -10.98 0.30
N GLN A 241 -24.63 -10.50 -0.45
CA GLN A 241 -25.23 -9.21 -0.14
C GLN A 241 -25.80 -9.24 1.28
N MET A 242 -25.97 -8.06 1.89
CA MET A 242 -26.61 -7.97 3.20
C MET A 242 -28.06 -8.42 3.06
N GLU A 243 -28.37 -9.60 3.61
CA GLU A 243 -29.69 -10.20 3.50
C GLU A 243 -30.07 -10.82 4.85
N ILE A 244 -31.38 -10.89 5.10
CA ILE A 244 -31.94 -11.67 6.21
C ILE A 244 -31.94 -13.14 5.79
N LEU A 245 -31.09 -13.94 6.43
CA LEU A 245 -31.01 -15.38 6.22
C LEU A 245 -32.17 -16.11 6.87
N ARG A 246 -32.52 -15.72 8.10
CA ARG A 246 -33.56 -16.35 8.90
C ARG A 246 -34.22 -15.34 9.80
N LEU A 247 -35.52 -15.48 9.97
CA LEU A 247 -36.29 -14.82 11.02
C LEU A 247 -36.97 -15.91 11.85
N TYR A 248 -36.76 -15.86 13.15
CA TYR A 248 -37.44 -16.71 14.12
C TYR A 248 -38.29 -15.83 15.01
N ALA A 249 -39.59 -16.12 15.07
CA ALA A 249 -40.52 -15.44 15.96
C ALA A 249 -41.08 -16.48 16.94
N ARG A 250 -41.00 -16.16 18.23
CA ARG A 250 -41.69 -16.89 19.29
C ARG A 250 -42.62 -15.94 20.01
N TYR A 251 -43.81 -16.42 20.30
CA TYR A 251 -44.81 -15.70 21.08
C TYR A 251 -45.30 -16.57 22.23
N ASP A 252 -45.47 -15.95 23.39
CA ASP A 252 -46.31 -16.43 24.48
C ASP A 252 -47.27 -15.31 24.91
N GLU A 253 -48.26 -15.61 25.77
CA GLU A 253 -49.33 -14.68 26.16
C GLU A 253 -48.82 -13.35 26.74
N THR A 254 -47.54 -13.25 27.11
CA THR A 254 -46.96 -12.04 27.72
C THR A 254 -45.82 -11.41 26.90
N LEU A 255 -45.13 -12.16 26.04
CA LEU A 255 -43.93 -11.71 25.33
C LEU A 255 -43.88 -12.24 23.89
N ALA A 256 -43.38 -11.39 22.99
CA ALA A 256 -42.91 -11.80 21.67
C ALA A 256 -41.39 -11.61 21.59
N THR A 257 -40.67 -12.63 21.10
CA THR A 257 -39.24 -12.57 20.82
C THR A 257 -39.03 -12.79 19.33
N ILE A 258 -38.29 -11.88 18.71
CA ILE A 258 -37.89 -12.02 17.31
C ILE A 258 -36.38 -12.05 17.24
N ILE A 259 -35.87 -13.03 16.51
CA ILE A 259 -34.44 -13.21 16.25
C ILE A 259 -34.24 -13.17 14.74
N VAL A 260 -33.38 -12.28 14.27
CA VAL A 260 -33.05 -12.11 12.86
C VAL A 260 -31.58 -12.46 12.65
N HIS A 261 -31.33 -13.39 11.73
CA HIS A 261 -30.00 -13.78 11.29
C HIS A 261 -29.69 -13.12 9.96
N PHE A 262 -28.51 -12.53 9.83
CA PHE A 262 -28.02 -11.85 8.64
C PHE A 262 -26.88 -12.62 7.97
N THR A 263 -26.69 -12.42 6.68
CA THR A 263 -25.55 -12.97 5.90
C THR A 263 -24.19 -12.48 6.36
N GLN A 264 -24.14 -11.31 7.00
CA GLN A 264 -22.92 -10.70 7.51
C GLN A 264 -23.18 -10.00 8.85
N PRO A 265 -22.15 -9.80 9.69
CA PRO A 265 -22.31 -9.07 10.95
C PRO A 265 -22.76 -7.63 10.68
N ILE A 266 -23.86 -7.22 11.31
CA ILE A 266 -24.32 -5.83 11.28
C ILE A 266 -24.24 -5.25 12.69
N GLN A 267 -23.90 -3.98 12.78
CA GLN A 267 -24.14 -3.24 14.01
C GLN A 267 -25.64 -3.01 14.12
N ALA A 268 -26.21 -3.13 15.33
CA ALA A 268 -27.61 -2.80 15.56
C ALA A 268 -27.91 -1.41 14.94
N PRO A 269 -28.87 -1.32 14.01
CA PRO A 269 -29.14 -0.07 13.31
C PRO A 269 -29.45 1.05 14.29
N LYS A 270 -28.98 2.27 14.00
CA LYS A 270 -29.36 3.47 14.75
C LYS A 270 -30.77 3.96 14.40
N GLU A 271 -31.26 3.57 13.23
CA GLU A 271 -32.63 3.81 12.79
C GLU A 271 -33.46 2.62 13.30
N ASP A 272 -34.46 2.88 14.14
CA ASP A 272 -35.26 1.85 14.83
C ASP A 272 -35.90 0.89 13.82
N PRO A 273 -35.37 -0.35 13.67
CA PRO A 273 -35.94 -1.31 12.74
C PRO A 273 -37.35 -1.67 13.19
N VAL A 274 -38.31 -1.53 12.28
CA VAL A 274 -39.72 -1.80 12.54
C VAL A 274 -40.03 -3.26 12.28
N VAL A 275 -40.82 -3.86 13.18
CA VAL A 275 -41.42 -5.18 12.97
C VAL A 275 -42.91 -4.99 12.72
N SER A 276 -43.41 -5.45 11.58
CA SER A 276 -44.85 -5.40 11.29
C SER A 276 -45.51 -6.76 11.57
N PHE A 277 -46.55 -6.77 12.40
CA PHE A 277 -47.46 -7.89 12.60
C PHE A 277 -48.80 -7.56 11.92
N GLY A 278 -48.99 -8.06 10.70
CA GLY A 278 -50.13 -7.64 9.88
C GLY A 278 -50.02 -6.16 9.51
N GLU A 279 -51.01 -5.35 9.89
CA GLU A 279 -51.01 -3.90 9.69
C GLU A 279 -50.40 -3.10 10.85
N GLN A 280 -50.07 -3.77 11.97
CA GLN A 280 -49.54 -3.12 13.15
C GLN A 280 -48.01 -3.09 13.11
N GLU A 281 -47.44 -1.91 13.24
CA GLU A 281 -46.00 -1.71 13.40
C GLU A 281 -45.63 -1.69 14.89
N VAL A 282 -44.64 -2.49 15.25
CA VAL A 282 -44.08 -2.55 16.60
C VAL A 282 -42.61 -2.17 16.54
N THR A 283 -42.22 -1.25 17.40
CA THR A 283 -40.86 -0.78 17.56
C THR A 283 -40.30 -1.21 18.92
N GLY A 284 -38.98 -1.27 19.01
CA GLY A 284 -38.28 -1.54 20.26
C GLY A 284 -36.78 -1.62 20.03
N GLU A 285 -36.04 -1.79 21.12
CA GLU A 285 -34.59 -1.85 21.06
C GLU A 285 -34.12 -3.21 20.54
N TRP A 286 -33.29 -3.17 19.50
CA TRP A 286 -32.63 -4.35 18.96
C TRP A 286 -31.27 -4.52 19.62
N HIS A 287 -31.02 -5.73 20.10
CA HIS A 287 -29.77 -6.10 20.74
C HIS A 287 -29.09 -7.22 19.96
N ASN A 288 -27.80 -7.38 20.17
CA ASN A 288 -27.15 -8.64 19.87
C ASN A 288 -27.25 -9.58 21.09
N SER A 289 -26.92 -10.86 20.90
CA SER A 289 -26.99 -11.88 21.94
C SER A 289 -26.10 -11.64 23.17
N PHE A 290 -25.24 -10.62 23.14
CA PHE A 290 -24.35 -10.22 24.24
C PHE A 290 -24.70 -8.84 24.81
N HIS A 291 -25.80 -8.21 24.36
CA HIS A 291 -26.24 -6.86 24.72
C HIS A 291 -25.11 -5.81 24.70
N ASN A 292 -24.30 -5.83 23.65
CA ASN A 292 -23.23 -4.84 23.45
C ASN A 292 -23.31 -4.22 22.04
N ASN A 293 -22.44 -3.24 21.77
CA ASN A 293 -22.45 -2.49 20.52
C ASN A 293 -21.60 -3.13 19.39
N HIS A 294 -21.10 -4.36 19.58
CA HIS A 294 -20.32 -5.03 18.56
C HIS A 294 -21.22 -5.57 17.43
N PRO A 295 -20.76 -5.52 16.16
CA PRO A 295 -21.48 -6.14 15.05
C PRO A 295 -21.74 -7.63 15.29
N SER A 296 -22.95 -8.06 14.97
CA SER A 296 -23.40 -9.44 15.14
C SER A 296 -24.16 -9.91 13.91
N THR A 297 -24.03 -11.18 13.57
CA THR A 297 -24.88 -11.82 12.53
C THR A 297 -26.28 -12.12 13.04
N VAL A 298 -26.53 -11.95 14.34
CA VAL A 298 -27.81 -12.22 15.01
C VAL A 298 -28.20 -11.01 15.81
N LEU A 299 -29.38 -10.48 15.55
CA LEU A 299 -30.03 -9.48 16.38
C LEU A 299 -31.34 -10.02 16.91
N ASP A 300 -31.72 -9.58 18.09
CA ASP A 300 -32.97 -9.93 18.74
C ASP A 300 -33.67 -8.71 19.33
N ILE A 301 -35.00 -8.82 19.41
CA ILE A 301 -35.87 -7.83 20.02
C ILE A 301 -36.90 -8.55 20.90
N LEU A 302 -37.13 -8.00 22.08
CA LEU A 302 -38.14 -8.46 23.02
C LEU A 302 -39.29 -7.44 23.05
N LEU A 303 -40.50 -7.89 22.73
CA LEU A 303 -41.70 -7.07 22.65
C LEU A 303 -42.74 -7.53 23.68
N CYS A 304 -43.49 -6.59 24.24
CA CYS A 304 -44.60 -6.91 25.16
C CYS A 304 -45.80 -7.48 24.37
N GLY A 305 -46.36 -8.61 24.82
CA GLY A 305 -47.43 -9.33 24.12
C GLY A 305 -48.73 -8.54 23.94
N HIS A 306 -49.00 -7.55 24.80
CA HIS A 306 -50.16 -6.65 24.68
C HIS A 306 -50.01 -5.63 23.54
N CYS A 307 -48.79 -5.39 23.05
CA CYS A 307 -48.51 -4.45 21.97
C CYS A 307 -48.59 -5.08 20.58
N VAL A 308 -48.76 -6.40 20.47
CA VAL A 308 -48.66 -7.15 19.20
C VAL A 308 -50.03 -7.54 18.63
N PHE A 309 -51.09 -7.56 19.45
CA PHE A 309 -52.44 -7.98 19.05
C PHE A 309 -53.55 -7.15 19.73
N ALA A 310 -53.38 -5.82 19.80
CA ALA A 310 -54.46 -4.92 20.23
C ALA A 310 -55.41 -4.58 19.08
#